data_AF-A0A1U7QYX7-F1
#
_entry.id   AF-A0A1U7QYX7-F1
#
_cell.length_a   1.000
_cell.length_b   1.000
_cell.length_c   1.000
_cell.angle_alpha   90.00
_cell.angle_beta   90.00
_cell.angle_gamma   90.00
#
_symmetry.space_group_name_H-M   'P 1'
#
loop_
_entity.id
_entity.type
_entity.pdbx_description
1 polymer ?
#
loop_
_entity_poly.entity_id
_entity_poly.type
_entity_poly.pdbx_seq_one_letter_code
_entity_poly.pdbx_strand_id
1 'polypeptide(L)'
;MPLVTRNIEPRHLCRQTLPSDTSELECRTNITLANVIRQLGSLSKYAEDIFGEICTQASAFASRVNSLAERVDRVQVKVTQLDPKEEEVSLQGINTRKAFRSSTIQDQKLFDRNSLPVPVLETYNSCDAPPPLNNLSPYRDDGKEALKFYTNPSYFFDLWKEKMLQDTKDIMKEKRKHRVRGKGPLFYTSVGTIVEWG
;
A
#
# COMPACT_ATOMS: atom_id res chain seq x y z
N MET A 1 4.01 -13.79 4.64
CA MET A 1 4.56 -13.73 6.01
C MET A 1 4.04 -12.47 6.69
N PRO A 2 3.44 -12.52 7.89
CA PRO A 2 3.15 -11.32 8.66
C PRO A 2 4.48 -10.72 9.14
N LEU A 3 4.79 -9.51 8.67
CA LEU A 3 5.92 -8.74 9.20
C LEU A 3 5.59 -8.38 10.64
N VAL A 4 6.45 -8.73 11.59
CA VAL A 4 6.32 -8.27 12.98
C VAL A 4 6.51 -6.76 12.95
N THR A 5 5.43 -6.01 13.10
CA THR A 5 5.47 -4.56 12.94
C THR A 5 6.06 -3.87 14.16
N ARG A 6 5.86 -4.41 15.37
CA ARG A 6 6.20 -3.75 16.63
C ARG A 6 6.84 -4.75 17.57
N ASN A 7 8.10 -4.53 17.94
CA ASN A 7 8.87 -5.45 18.76
C ASN A 7 9.22 -4.81 20.10
N ILE A 8 8.69 -5.35 21.21
CA ILE A 8 8.92 -4.78 22.53
C ILE A 8 10.36 -5.02 22.97
N GLU A 9 11.07 -3.95 23.30
CA GLU A 9 12.47 -4.00 23.73
C GLU A 9 12.65 -3.54 25.19
N PRO A 10 13.54 -4.19 25.97
CA PRO A 10 14.39 -5.33 25.61
C PRO A 10 13.64 -6.67 25.67
N ARG A 11 13.82 -7.58 24.69
CA ARG A 11 13.12 -8.89 24.68
C ARG A 11 13.53 -9.83 25.82
N HIS A 12 14.75 -9.70 26.33
CA HIS A 12 15.28 -10.52 27.41
C HIS A 12 15.56 -9.67 28.63
N LEU A 13 14.93 -10.00 29.76
CA LEU A 13 15.01 -9.22 30.98
C LEU A 13 16.23 -9.56 31.85
N CYS A 14 16.66 -10.83 31.85
CA CYS A 14 17.62 -11.36 32.84
C CYS A 14 18.85 -12.04 32.23
N ARG A 15 19.12 -11.89 30.92
CA ARG A 15 20.19 -12.62 30.22
C ARG A 15 21.56 -11.92 30.23
N GLN A 16 21.71 -10.83 30.99
CA GLN A 16 22.97 -10.09 31.07
C GLN A 16 23.93 -10.74 32.07
N THR A 17 25.22 -10.73 31.75
CA THR A 17 26.29 -11.13 32.68
C THR A 17 26.37 -10.16 33.85
N LEU A 18 26.56 -10.69 35.04
CA LEU A 18 26.56 -9.91 36.28
C LEU A 18 27.98 -9.52 36.70
N PRO A 19 28.17 -8.37 37.36
CA PRO A 19 29.45 -8.00 37.96
C PRO A 19 29.81 -8.94 39.13
N SER A 20 31.09 -9.30 39.25
CA SER A 20 31.56 -10.31 40.21
C SER A 20 31.51 -9.87 41.68
N ASP A 21 31.43 -8.56 41.96
CA ASP A 21 31.58 -7.98 43.31
C ASP A 21 30.24 -7.61 44.00
N THR A 22 29.09 -8.07 43.47
CA THR A 22 27.77 -7.67 43.98
C THR A 22 26.94 -8.85 44.48
N SER A 23 26.00 -8.59 45.39
CA SER A 23 24.95 -9.55 45.75
C SER A 23 24.20 -9.96 44.47
N GLU A 24 24.43 -11.19 44.01
CA GLU A 24 23.97 -11.66 42.69
C GLU A 24 22.45 -11.52 42.55
N LEU A 25 21.71 -11.87 43.61
CA LEU A 25 20.25 -11.82 43.62
C LEU A 25 19.72 -10.38 43.54
N GLU A 26 20.30 -9.46 44.30
CA GLU A 26 19.91 -8.05 44.28
C GLU A 26 20.22 -7.43 42.92
N CYS A 27 21.42 -7.69 42.37
CA CYS A 27 21.82 -7.21 41.06
C CYS A 27 20.90 -7.74 39.95
N ARG A 28 20.63 -9.05 39.92
CA ARG A 28 19.68 -9.65 38.97
C ARG A 28 18.30 -9.03 39.07
N THR A 29 17.79 -8.86 40.28
CA THR A 29 16.44 -8.31 40.50
C THR A 29 16.36 -6.87 40.01
N ASN A 30 17.36 -6.04 40.33
CA ASN A 30 17.40 -4.65 39.89
C ASN A 30 17.52 -4.51 38.36
N ILE A 31 18.41 -5.28 37.71
CA ILE A 31 18.53 -5.30 36.24
C ILE A 31 17.21 -5.73 35.60
N THR A 32 16.58 -6.77 36.14
CA THR A 32 15.30 -7.28 35.65
C THR A 32 14.22 -6.21 35.75
N LEU A 33 14.09 -5.55 36.90
CA LEU A 33 13.11 -4.47 37.12
C LEU A 33 13.37 -3.28 36.20
N ALA A 34 14.64 -2.85 36.04
CA ALA A 34 15.00 -1.80 35.11
C ALA A 34 14.62 -2.17 33.66
N ASN A 35 14.86 -3.41 33.24
CA ASN A 35 14.49 -3.89 31.92
C ASN A 35 12.96 -4.02 31.74
N VAL A 36 12.19 -4.35 32.79
CA VAL A 36 10.72 -4.32 32.77
C VAL A 36 10.23 -2.89 32.56
N ILE A 37 10.80 -1.89 33.25
CA ILE A 37 10.45 -0.48 33.06
C ILE A 37 10.74 -0.05 31.62
N ARG A 38 11.87 -0.47 31.03
CA ARG A 38 12.19 -0.20 29.62
C ARG A 38 11.19 -0.86 28.66
N GLN A 39 10.82 -2.13 28.90
CA GLN A 39 9.79 -2.81 28.11
C GLN A 39 8.45 -2.08 28.17
N LEU A 40 8.04 -1.59 29.35
CA LEU A 40 6.82 -0.80 29.50
C LEU A 40 6.91 0.51 28.72
N GLY A 41 8.06 1.18 28.70
CA GLY A 41 8.29 2.36 27.87
C GLY A 41 8.17 2.06 26.36
N SER A 42 8.76 0.95 25.91
CA SER A 42 8.61 0.48 24.52
C SER A 42 7.15 0.16 24.17
N LEU A 43 6.42 -0.50 25.08
CA LEU A 43 4.99 -0.77 24.93
C LEU A 43 4.17 0.52 24.84
N SER A 44 4.46 1.53 25.67
CA SER A 44 3.79 2.83 25.63
C SER A 44 4.01 3.56 24.30
N LYS A 45 5.24 3.54 23.74
CA LYS A 45 5.50 4.06 22.39
C LYS A 45 4.59 3.40 21.36
N TYR A 46 4.50 2.07 21.38
CA TYR A 46 3.66 1.35 20.43
C TYR A 46 2.16 1.57 20.61
N ALA A 47 1.71 1.77 21.85
CA ALA A 47 0.32 2.16 22.11
C ALA A 47 0.02 3.54 21.53
N GLU A 48 0.92 4.51 21.72
CA GLU A 48 0.82 5.85 21.11
C GLU A 48 0.73 5.74 19.58
N ASP A 49 1.64 5.01 18.93
CA ASP A 49 1.64 4.84 17.47
C ASP A 49 0.28 4.31 16.97
N ILE A 50 -0.26 3.27 17.62
CA ILE A 50 -1.54 2.66 17.23
C ILE A 50 -2.69 3.65 17.40
N PHE A 51 -2.78 4.32 18.56
CA PHE A 51 -3.85 5.29 18.81
C PHE A 51 -3.71 6.54 17.93
N GLY A 52 -2.48 6.95 17.60
CA GLY A 52 -2.20 8.05 16.68
C GLY A 52 -2.67 7.75 15.26
N GLU A 53 -2.40 6.54 14.76
CA GLU A 53 -2.89 6.08 13.45
C GLU A 53 -4.43 6.07 13.40
N ILE A 54 -5.08 5.51 14.42
CA ILE A 54 -6.55 5.47 14.52
C ILE A 54 -7.13 6.87 14.60
N CYS A 55 -6.55 7.75 15.44
CA CYS A 55 -7.01 9.12 15.62
C CYS A 55 -6.91 9.93 14.32
N THR A 56 -5.82 9.75 13.57
CA THR A 56 -5.63 10.40 12.26
C THR A 56 -6.72 9.98 11.27
N GLN A 57 -7.02 8.68 11.19
CA GLN A 57 -8.08 8.16 10.33
C GLN A 57 -9.47 8.64 10.77
N ALA A 58 -9.75 8.63 12.07
CA ALA A 58 -11.00 9.11 12.64
C ALA A 58 -11.21 10.62 12.38
N SER A 59 -10.15 11.41 12.47
CA SER A 59 -10.18 12.86 12.19
C SER A 59 -10.47 13.15 10.71
N ALA A 60 -9.82 12.41 9.81
CA ALA A 60 -10.09 12.50 8.37
C ALA A 60 -11.53 12.09 8.04
N PHE A 61 -12.05 11.06 8.71
CA PHE A 61 -13.44 10.64 8.59
C PHE A 61 -14.41 11.72 9.11
N ALA A 62 -14.17 12.29 10.28
CA ALA A 62 -14.99 13.34 10.86
C ALA A 62 -15.08 14.57 9.93
N SER A 63 -13.96 14.99 9.33
CA SER A 63 -13.94 16.06 8.34
C SER A 63 -14.84 15.77 7.13
N ARG A 64 -14.79 14.54 6.61
CA ARG A 64 -15.64 14.11 5.49
C ARG A 64 -17.12 14.07 5.88
N VAL A 65 -17.44 13.61 7.10
CA VAL A 65 -18.81 13.58 7.61
C VAL A 65 -19.37 14.99 7.75
N ASN A 66 -18.61 15.93 8.31
CA ASN A 66 -19.05 17.31 8.45
C ASN A 66 -19.31 17.97 7.08
N SER A 67 -18.39 17.78 6.13
CA SER A 67 -18.58 18.27 4.76
C SER A 67 -19.81 17.66 4.08
N LEU A 68 -20.08 16.38 4.33
CA LEU A 68 -21.25 15.71 3.81
C LEU A 68 -22.55 16.21 4.48
N ALA A 69 -22.56 16.41 5.80
CA ALA A 69 -23.70 16.89 6.54
C ALA A 69 -24.16 18.27 6.02
N GLU A 70 -23.24 19.22 5.89
CA GLU A 70 -23.58 20.54 5.33
C GLU A 70 -24.12 20.46 3.89
N ARG A 71 -23.62 19.52 3.08
CA ARG A 71 -24.12 19.29 1.73
C ARG A 71 -25.54 18.72 1.76
N VAL A 72 -25.83 17.80 2.67
CA VAL A 72 -27.16 17.22 2.87
C VAL A 72 -28.14 18.33 3.26
N ASP A 73 -27.79 19.20 4.22
CA ASP A 73 -28.65 20.30 4.65
C ASP A 73 -29.00 21.25 3.49
N ARG A 74 -27.98 21.64 2.69
CA ARG A 74 -28.20 22.48 1.50
C ARG A 74 -29.07 21.80 0.44
N VAL A 75 -28.89 20.49 0.23
CA VAL A 75 -29.71 19.73 -0.72
C VAL A 75 -31.14 19.61 -0.20
N GLN A 76 -31.33 19.36 1.10
CA GLN A 76 -32.65 19.28 1.71
C GLN A 76 -33.45 20.56 1.49
N VAL A 77 -32.86 21.73 1.77
CA VAL A 77 -33.51 23.03 1.52
C VAL A 77 -33.87 23.21 0.04
N LYS A 78 -32.97 22.84 -0.88
CA LYS A 78 -33.25 22.97 -2.33
C LYS A 78 -34.38 22.05 -2.78
N VAL A 79 -34.40 20.82 -2.28
CA VAL A 79 -35.43 19.82 -2.65
C VAL A 79 -36.80 20.23 -2.12
N THR A 80 -36.89 20.81 -0.91
CA THR A 80 -38.17 21.27 -0.36
C THR A 80 -38.72 22.52 -1.05
N GLN A 81 -37.88 23.28 -1.76
CA GLN A 81 -38.27 24.47 -2.53
C GLN A 81 -38.68 24.17 -3.97
N LEU A 82 -38.57 22.92 -4.44
CA LEU A 82 -38.97 22.55 -5.80
C LEU A 82 -40.49 22.59 -5.94
N ASP A 83 -40.99 23.37 -6.89
CA ASP A 83 -42.40 23.34 -7.32
C ASP A 83 -42.53 22.55 -8.64
N PRO A 84 -43.13 21.35 -8.62
CA PRO A 84 -43.30 20.55 -9.83
C PRO A 84 -44.26 21.17 -10.85
N LYS A 85 -45.05 22.20 -10.50
CA LYS A 85 -45.90 22.92 -11.45
C LYS A 85 -45.13 23.95 -12.27
N GLU A 86 -44.00 24.44 -11.77
CA GLU A 86 -43.15 25.43 -12.45
C GLU A 86 -41.94 24.79 -13.15
N GLU A 87 -41.64 23.52 -12.88
CA GLU A 87 -40.47 22.84 -13.43
C GLU A 87 -40.68 22.38 -14.89
N GLU A 88 -40.11 23.12 -15.85
CA GLU A 88 -40.13 22.76 -17.27
C GLU A 88 -39.00 21.79 -17.67
N VAL A 89 -39.34 20.75 -18.43
CA VAL A 89 -38.36 19.79 -18.96
C VAL A 89 -37.78 20.29 -20.29
N SER A 90 -36.52 20.74 -20.29
CA SER A 90 -35.83 21.20 -21.50
C SER A 90 -35.04 20.09 -22.21
N LEU A 91 -35.39 19.82 -23.48
CA LEU A 91 -34.62 18.91 -24.35
C LEU A 91 -33.27 19.50 -24.80
N GLN A 92 -33.09 20.82 -24.69
CA GLN A 92 -31.86 21.50 -25.09
C GLN A 92 -30.65 21.03 -24.27
N GLY A 93 -30.88 20.59 -23.03
CA GLY A 93 -29.85 20.04 -22.16
C GLY A 93 -29.22 18.73 -22.66
N ILE A 94 -29.93 17.95 -23.48
CA ILE A 94 -29.48 16.62 -23.93
C ILE A 94 -28.20 16.72 -24.78
N ASN A 95 -28.13 17.72 -25.65
CA ASN A 95 -26.98 17.91 -26.56
C ASN A 95 -25.98 18.97 -26.05
N THR A 96 -26.37 19.83 -25.11
CA THR A 96 -25.53 20.95 -24.63
C THR A 96 -24.86 20.70 -23.29
N ARG A 97 -25.42 19.84 -22.44
CA ARG A 97 -24.85 19.51 -21.12
C ARG A 97 -24.22 18.13 -21.15
N LYS A 98 -23.06 18.00 -20.49
CA LYS A 98 -22.46 16.68 -20.26
C LYS A 98 -23.32 15.90 -19.29
N ALA A 99 -23.50 14.61 -19.56
CA ALA A 99 -24.18 13.70 -18.64
C ALA A 99 -23.44 13.61 -17.31
N PHE A 100 -24.19 13.37 -16.22
CA PHE A 100 -23.63 13.10 -14.91
C PHE A 100 -22.68 11.90 -14.96
N ARG A 101 -21.55 12.00 -14.24
CA ARG A 101 -20.59 10.91 -14.06
C ARG A 101 -20.27 10.78 -12.57
N SER A 102 -20.34 9.56 -12.07
CA SER A 102 -19.85 9.21 -10.74
C SER A 102 -18.32 9.12 -10.73
N SER A 103 -17.73 9.12 -9.53
CA SER A 103 -16.30 8.84 -9.36
C SER A 103 -15.97 7.41 -9.81
N THR A 104 -14.84 7.25 -10.50
CA THR A 104 -14.30 5.96 -10.95
C THR A 104 -12.87 5.73 -10.45
N ILE A 105 -12.49 6.40 -9.36
CA ILE A 105 -11.15 6.26 -8.76
C ILE A 105 -10.97 4.82 -8.27
N GLN A 106 -9.80 4.24 -8.55
CA GLN A 106 -9.42 2.90 -8.13
C GLN A 106 -8.03 2.94 -7.50
N ASP A 107 -7.92 2.46 -6.26
CA ASP A 107 -6.66 2.37 -5.55
C ASP A 107 -5.80 1.25 -6.14
N GLN A 108 -4.55 1.56 -6.43
CA GLN A 108 -3.57 0.64 -7.01
C GLN A 108 -2.22 0.87 -6.32
N LYS A 109 -1.26 -0.03 -6.54
CA LYS A 109 0.11 0.10 -5.98
C LYS A 109 0.13 0.24 -4.44
N LEU A 110 -0.65 -0.61 -3.77
CA LEU A 110 -0.85 -0.56 -2.31
C LEU A 110 0.43 -0.81 -1.49
N PHE A 111 1.45 -1.41 -2.09
CA PHE A 111 2.70 -1.82 -1.42
C PHE A 111 3.91 -1.03 -1.91
N ASP A 112 3.73 0.24 -2.24
CA ASP A 112 4.82 1.14 -2.58
C ASP A 112 5.62 1.54 -1.33
N ARG A 113 6.86 1.99 -1.54
CA ARG A 113 7.74 2.38 -0.42
C ARG A 113 7.13 3.48 0.47
N ASN A 114 6.29 4.35 -0.10
CA ASN A 114 5.64 5.45 0.61
C ASN A 114 4.42 5.02 1.44
N SER A 115 3.83 3.85 1.17
CA SER A 115 2.73 3.31 1.97
C SER A 115 3.23 2.44 3.13
N LEU A 116 4.55 2.34 3.31
CA LEU A 116 5.13 1.50 4.34
C LEU A 116 4.84 2.07 5.74
N PRO A 117 4.27 1.26 6.66
CA PRO A 117 4.03 1.72 8.02
C PRO A 117 5.32 2.11 8.73
N VAL A 118 5.26 3.17 9.57
CA VAL A 118 6.41 3.69 10.31
C VAL A 118 7.18 2.59 11.06
N PRO A 119 6.54 1.66 11.79
CA PRO A 119 7.28 0.62 12.51
C PRO A 119 8.07 -0.34 11.60
N VAL A 120 7.54 -0.61 10.39
CA VAL A 120 8.24 -1.42 9.39
C VAL A 120 9.39 -0.63 8.76
N LEU A 121 9.23 0.68 8.57
CA LEU A 121 10.29 1.58 8.10
C LEU A 121 11.44 1.66 9.12
N GLU A 122 11.15 1.78 10.41
CA GLU A 122 12.15 1.75 11.48
C GLU A 122 12.96 0.45 11.44
N THR A 123 12.26 -0.69 11.35
CA THR A 123 12.91 -2.01 11.23
C THR A 123 13.77 -2.10 9.97
N TYR A 124 13.26 -1.65 8.83
CA TYR A 124 14.00 -1.64 7.57
C TYR A 124 15.30 -0.82 7.66
N ASN A 125 15.27 0.32 8.35
CA ASN A 125 16.45 1.18 8.49
C ASN A 125 17.52 0.58 9.41
N SER A 126 17.17 -0.40 10.24
CA SER A 126 18.13 -1.15 11.06
C SER A 126 18.81 -2.30 10.30
N CYS A 127 18.31 -2.66 9.11
CA CYS A 127 18.89 -3.70 8.29
C CYS A 127 20.12 -3.21 7.51
N ASP A 128 21.00 -4.15 7.14
CA ASP A 128 22.16 -3.86 6.31
C ASP A 128 21.74 -3.34 4.93
N ALA A 129 22.32 -2.20 4.54
CA ALA A 129 22.16 -1.64 3.21
C ALA A 129 22.94 -2.47 2.16
N PRO A 130 22.49 -2.50 0.90
CA PRO A 130 23.27 -3.14 -0.16
C PRO A 130 24.61 -2.42 -0.37
N PRO A 131 25.63 -3.09 -0.93
CA PRO A 131 26.89 -2.44 -1.28
C PRO A 131 26.66 -1.23 -2.19
N PRO A 132 27.45 -0.14 -2.06
CA PRO A 132 27.24 1.11 -2.79
C PRO A 132 27.69 1.02 -4.26
N LEU A 133 27.19 0.02 -4.99
CA LEU A 133 27.55 -0.27 -6.38
C LEU A 133 27.17 0.87 -7.33
N ASN A 134 26.19 1.71 -6.96
CA ASN A 134 25.80 2.85 -7.78
C ASN A 134 26.96 3.83 -8.05
N ASN A 135 27.98 3.87 -7.18
CA ASN A 135 29.21 4.64 -7.40
C ASN A 135 29.98 4.19 -8.66
N LEU A 136 29.75 2.96 -9.12
CA LEU A 136 30.37 2.37 -10.30
C LEU A 136 29.54 2.58 -11.58
N SER A 137 28.29 3.05 -11.47
CA SER A 137 27.41 3.26 -12.64
C SER A 137 28.00 4.19 -13.71
N PRO A 138 28.70 5.31 -13.36
CA PRO A 138 29.32 6.19 -14.35
C PRO A 138 30.39 5.53 -15.22
N TYR A 139 30.96 4.40 -14.78
CA TYR A 139 32.03 3.69 -15.50
C TYR A 139 31.49 2.55 -16.37
N ARG A 140 30.17 2.42 -16.52
CA ARG A 140 29.55 1.37 -17.32
C ARG A 140 29.24 1.84 -18.73
N ASP A 141 29.61 1.03 -19.71
CA ASP A 141 29.37 1.32 -21.14
C ASP A 141 27.90 1.19 -21.54
N ASP A 142 27.10 0.39 -20.82
CA ASP A 142 25.69 0.11 -21.15
C ASP A 142 24.69 1.15 -20.61
N GLY A 143 25.17 2.15 -19.84
CA GLY A 143 24.34 3.19 -19.24
C GLY A 143 23.35 2.70 -18.18
N LYS A 144 23.48 1.44 -17.71
CA LYS A 144 22.57 0.87 -16.70
C LYS A 144 23.08 1.14 -15.30
N GLU A 145 22.16 1.25 -14.34
CA GLU A 145 22.50 1.35 -12.92
C GLU A 145 23.17 0.06 -12.43
N ALA A 146 24.37 0.19 -11.87
CA ALA A 146 25.15 -0.96 -11.40
C ALA A 146 24.43 -1.74 -10.30
N LEU A 147 23.70 -1.06 -9.40
CA LEU A 147 22.97 -1.74 -8.32
C LEU A 147 21.86 -2.68 -8.83
N LYS A 148 21.28 -2.41 -10.01
CA LYS A 148 20.24 -3.29 -10.60
C LYS A 148 20.76 -4.68 -10.98
N PHE A 149 22.07 -4.85 -11.10
CA PHE A 149 22.70 -6.17 -11.28
C PHE A 149 22.81 -6.96 -9.97
N TYR A 150 22.73 -6.28 -8.82
CA TYR A 150 22.72 -6.90 -7.50
C TYR A 150 21.29 -7.09 -6.97
N THR A 151 20.46 -6.05 -7.06
CA THR A 151 19.06 -6.06 -6.65
C THR A 151 18.22 -5.16 -7.55
N ASN A 152 17.12 -5.70 -8.09
CA ASN A 152 16.21 -4.96 -8.96
C ASN A 152 14.74 -5.18 -8.57
N PRO A 153 14.15 -4.27 -7.77
CA PRO A 153 12.75 -4.39 -7.36
C PRO A 153 11.73 -4.35 -8.51
N SER A 154 12.04 -3.71 -9.64
CA SER A 154 11.11 -3.63 -10.78
C SER A 154 11.10 -4.89 -11.64
N TYR A 155 12.08 -5.79 -11.47
CA TYR A 155 12.30 -6.97 -12.32
C TYR A 155 11.03 -7.80 -12.53
N PHE A 156 10.30 -8.11 -11.45
CA PHE A 156 9.07 -8.90 -11.53
C PHE A 156 7.99 -8.24 -12.37
N PHE A 157 7.79 -6.93 -12.19
CA PHE A 157 6.80 -6.19 -12.95
C PHE A 157 7.20 -6.05 -14.42
N ASP A 158 8.48 -5.79 -14.69
CA ASP A 158 9.01 -5.64 -16.05
C ASP A 158 8.86 -6.95 -16.84
N LEU A 159 9.24 -8.08 -16.24
CA LEU A 159 9.10 -9.40 -16.85
C LEU A 159 7.63 -9.79 -17.06
N TRP A 160 6.77 -9.53 -16.06
CA TRP A 160 5.33 -9.77 -16.19
C TRP A 160 4.72 -8.94 -17.33
N LYS A 161 5.06 -7.65 -17.39
CA LYS A 161 4.58 -6.74 -18.43
C LYS A 161 4.99 -7.24 -19.82
N GLU A 162 6.25 -7.62 -20.00
CA GLU A 162 6.74 -8.17 -21.27
C GLU A 162 5.94 -9.41 -21.68
N LYS A 163 5.76 -10.35 -20.75
CA LYS A 163 4.96 -11.56 -20.98
C LYS A 163 3.53 -11.24 -21.39
N MET A 164 2.84 -10.34 -20.70
CA MET A 164 1.45 -9.98 -21.02
C MET A 164 1.31 -9.34 -22.40
N LEU A 165 2.26 -8.50 -22.81
CA LEU A 165 2.28 -7.91 -24.15
C LEU A 165 2.51 -8.98 -25.22
N GLN A 166 3.39 -9.96 -24.95
CA GLN A 166 3.66 -11.06 -25.87
C GLN A 166 2.43 -11.97 -26.03
N ASP A 167 1.84 -12.40 -24.91
CA ASP A 167 0.62 -13.23 -24.89
C ASP A 167 -0.53 -12.53 -25.65
N THR A 168 -0.68 -11.22 -25.48
CA THR A 168 -1.68 -10.42 -26.22
C THR A 168 -1.44 -10.46 -27.74
N LYS A 169 -0.19 -10.29 -28.19
CA LYS A 169 0.16 -10.35 -29.62
C LYS A 169 -0.14 -11.73 -30.21
N ASP A 170 0.14 -12.79 -29.46
CA ASP A 170 -0.07 -14.16 -29.92
C ASP A 170 -1.56 -14.51 -30.02
N ILE A 171 -2.38 -14.08 -29.05
CA ILE A 171 -3.85 -14.18 -29.14
C ILE A 171 -4.38 -13.45 -30.39
N MET A 172 -3.90 -12.24 -30.67
CA MET A 172 -4.34 -11.49 -31.86
C MET A 172 -3.94 -12.17 -33.17
N LYS A 173 -2.74 -12.76 -33.24
CA LYS A 173 -2.27 -13.52 -34.41
C LYS A 173 -3.09 -14.78 -34.62
N GLU A 174 -3.39 -15.52 -33.55
CA GLU A 174 -4.16 -16.76 -33.66
C GLU A 174 -5.61 -16.49 -34.08
N LYS A 175 -6.23 -15.43 -33.55
CA LYS A 175 -7.56 -14.96 -34.02
C LYS A 175 -7.57 -14.64 -35.52
N ARG A 176 -6.51 -14.00 -36.04
CA ARG A 176 -6.38 -13.72 -37.49
C ARG A 176 -6.25 -15.00 -38.30
N LYS A 177 -5.41 -15.96 -37.88
CA LYS A 177 -5.25 -17.26 -38.56
C LYS A 177 -6.57 -18.05 -38.60
N HIS A 178 -7.33 -18.05 -37.52
CA HIS A 178 -8.62 -18.75 -37.47
C HIS A 178 -9.66 -18.13 -38.41
N ARG A 179 -9.73 -16.79 -38.46
CA ARG A 179 -10.61 -16.06 -39.38
C ARG A 179 -10.27 -16.33 -40.85
N VAL A 180 -8.98 -16.39 -41.19
CA VAL A 180 -8.51 -16.69 -42.55
C VAL A 180 -8.78 -18.15 -42.93
N ARG A 181 -8.73 -19.08 -41.97
CA ARG A 181 -8.99 -20.51 -42.19
C ARG A 181 -10.48 -20.89 -42.22
N GLY A 182 -11.40 -19.94 -42.12
CA GLY A 182 -12.85 -20.18 -42.18
C GLY A 182 -13.40 -21.09 -41.07
N LYS A 183 -12.63 -21.33 -40.00
CA LYS A 183 -13.07 -22.13 -38.86
C LYS A 183 -13.95 -21.25 -37.96
N GLY A 184 -15.03 -21.82 -37.40
CA GLY A 184 -16.08 -21.12 -36.62
C GLY A 184 -15.60 -20.36 -35.37
N PRO A 185 -16.49 -19.88 -34.48
CA PRO A 185 -16.07 -19.07 -33.34
C PRO A 185 -15.10 -19.81 -32.40
N LEU A 186 -13.97 -19.20 -32.08
CA LEU A 186 -13.07 -19.63 -31.01
C LEU A 186 -13.69 -19.24 -29.66
N PHE A 187 -14.28 -20.20 -28.95
CA PHE A 187 -14.63 -20.06 -27.54
C PHE A 187 -13.37 -20.20 -26.69
N TYR A 188 -12.59 -19.13 -26.56
CA TYR A 188 -11.64 -19.03 -25.46
C TYR A 188 -12.36 -18.44 -24.25
N THR A 189 -12.51 -19.23 -23.19
CA THR A 189 -12.87 -18.73 -21.87
C THR A 189 -11.76 -17.78 -21.45
N SER A 190 -12.06 -16.48 -21.51
CA SER A 190 -11.26 -15.45 -20.86
C SER A 190 -11.43 -15.60 -19.35
N VAL A 191 -10.75 -16.57 -18.76
CA VAL A 191 -10.49 -16.53 -17.32
C VAL A 191 -9.04 -16.13 -17.21
N GLY A 192 -8.82 -14.86 -16.84
CA GLY A 192 -7.55 -14.43 -16.33
C GLY A 192 -7.22 -15.32 -15.14
N THR A 193 -6.32 -16.27 -15.36
CA THR A 193 -5.62 -16.93 -14.26
C THR A 193 -4.75 -15.84 -13.66
N ILE A 194 -5.29 -15.21 -12.62
CA ILE A 194 -4.48 -14.60 -11.57
C ILE A 194 -3.47 -15.68 -11.23
N VAL A 195 -2.20 -15.37 -11.52
CA VAL A 195 -1.09 -16.22 -11.17
C VAL A 195 -1.14 -16.30 -9.64
N GLU A 196 -1.54 -17.45 -9.11
CA GLU A 196 -1.30 -17.80 -7.70
C GLU A 196 0.21 -17.75 -7.51
N TRP A 197 0.69 -16.66 -6.91
CA TRP A 197 1.97 -16.65 -6.21
C TRP A 197 1.65 -17.01 -4.76
N GLY A 198 2.23 -18.12 -4.31
CA GLY A 198 1.94 -18.76 -3.03
C GLY A 198 2.36 -18.01 -1.77
#